data_AF-A0A562KIX2-F1
#
_entry.id   AF-A0A562KIX2-F1
#
_cell.length_a   1.000
_cell.length_b   1.000
_cell.length_c   1.000
_cell.angle_alpha   90.00
_cell.angle_beta   90.00
_cell.angle_gamma   90.00
#
_symmetry.space_group_name_H-M   'P 1'
#
loop_
_entity.id
_entity.type
_entity.pdbx_description
1 polymer ?
#
loop_
_entity_poly.entity_id
_entity_poly.type
_entity_poly.pdbx_seq_one_letter_code
_entity_poly.pdbx_strand_id
1 'polypeptide(L)'
;MEKRGNADRAAQTRPQKTIDPFQRYDNLREKGLWFPIPGPADTIDQDKGGVRSALADVGIGYIGWTHNSFASNQLPHAARSTIANQLYMGQNPTFASANFMIVTYDLSRFGIADGQIVVGAEQQYWTWDRPGPDRVGLNTLAYYQTFFNRTLVPGIRAE
;
A
#
# COMPACT_ATOMS: atom_id res chain seq x y z
N MET A 1 -36.30 -17.68 45.60
CA MET A 1 -36.04 -16.44 44.84
C MET A 1 -34.55 -16.34 44.59
N GLU A 2 -34.00 -16.97 43.54
CA GLU A 2 -32.53 -16.95 43.33
C GLU A 2 -32.12 -17.32 41.89
N LYS A 3 -32.73 -16.68 40.88
CA LYS A 3 -32.35 -16.90 39.48
C LYS A 3 -32.12 -15.64 38.65
N ARG A 4 -32.34 -14.45 39.21
CA ARG A 4 -32.19 -13.17 38.48
C ARG A 4 -30.80 -12.54 38.57
N GLY A 5 -29.98 -12.85 39.58
CA GLY A 5 -28.69 -12.18 39.80
C GLY A 5 -27.53 -12.63 38.88
N ASN A 6 -27.61 -13.81 38.25
CA ASN A 6 -26.50 -14.37 37.47
C ASN A 6 -26.53 -13.97 35.98
N ALA A 7 -27.71 -13.67 35.43
CA ALA A 7 -27.83 -13.24 34.04
C ALA A 7 -27.27 -11.82 33.83
N ASP A 8 -27.47 -10.93 34.81
CA ASP A 8 -27.01 -9.55 34.75
C ASP A 8 -25.49 -9.43 34.94
N ARG A 9 -24.88 -10.32 35.74
CA ARG A 9 -23.41 -10.40 35.89
C ARG A 9 -22.72 -10.95 34.64
N ALA A 10 -23.33 -11.90 33.93
CA ALA A 10 -22.77 -12.44 32.70
C ALA A 10 -22.78 -11.44 31.52
N ALA A 11 -23.67 -10.42 31.58
CA ALA A 11 -23.71 -9.33 30.61
C ALA A 11 -22.60 -8.29 30.83
N GLN A 12 -22.10 -8.15 32.07
CA GLN A 12 -21.09 -7.14 32.44
C GLN A 12 -19.64 -7.57 32.14
N THR A 13 -19.40 -8.86 31.86
CA THR A 13 -18.05 -9.41 31.63
C THR A 13 -17.74 -9.71 30.17
N ARG A 14 -18.56 -9.24 29.22
CA ARG A 14 -18.15 -9.29 27.81
C ARG A 14 -17.05 -8.26 27.62
N PRO A 15 -15.82 -8.64 27.23
CA PRO A 15 -14.81 -7.66 26.87
C PRO A 15 -15.41 -6.80 25.76
N GLN A 16 -15.62 -5.52 26.06
CA GLN A 16 -16.09 -4.56 25.08
C GLN A 16 -15.05 -4.57 23.97
N LYS A 17 -15.44 -5.09 22.80
CA LYS A 17 -14.53 -5.21 21.65
C LYS A 17 -14.00 -3.81 21.38
N THR A 18 -12.73 -3.58 21.72
CA THR A 18 -12.04 -2.33 21.43
C THR A 18 -12.16 -2.15 19.92
N ILE A 19 -12.91 -1.13 19.49
CA ILE A 19 -13.08 -0.85 18.08
C ILE A 19 -11.73 -0.30 17.63
N ASP A 20 -11.02 -1.07 16.82
CA ASP A 20 -9.81 -0.59 16.17
C ASP A 20 -10.23 0.53 15.20
N PRO A 21 -9.81 1.79 15.43
CA PRO A 21 -10.21 2.91 14.59
C PRO A 21 -9.74 2.75 13.14
N PHE A 22 -8.70 1.94 12.89
CA PHE A 22 -8.15 1.71 11.56
C PHE A 22 -8.80 0.53 10.82
N GLN A 23 -9.60 -0.30 11.50
CA GLN A 23 -10.26 -1.45 10.88
C GLN A 23 -11.12 -1.04 9.67
N ARG A 24 -11.76 0.13 9.75
CA ARG A 24 -12.54 0.69 8.64
C ARG A 24 -11.68 0.88 7.39
N TYR A 25 -10.46 1.34 7.56
CA TYR A 25 -9.54 1.63 6.47
C TYR A 25 -8.87 0.37 5.93
N ASP A 26 -8.64 -0.62 6.80
CA ASP A 26 -8.13 -1.92 6.38
C ASP A 26 -9.03 -2.60 5.34
N ASN A 27 -10.36 -2.45 5.48
CA ASN A 27 -11.31 -2.98 4.51
C ASN A 27 -11.21 -2.36 3.11
N LEU A 28 -10.59 -1.18 2.99
CA LEU A 28 -10.40 -0.45 1.74
C LEU A 28 -9.01 -0.68 1.13
N ARG A 29 -8.14 -1.46 1.76
CA ARG A 29 -6.84 -1.82 1.18
C ARG A 29 -7.02 -2.59 -0.11
N GLU A 30 -5.98 -2.56 -0.94
CA GLU A 30 -5.94 -3.36 -2.16
C GLU A 30 -6.09 -4.84 -1.80
N LYS A 31 -7.03 -5.51 -2.49
CA LYS A 31 -7.35 -6.91 -2.28
C LYS A 31 -6.59 -7.79 -3.28
N GLY A 32 -6.29 -9.03 -2.88
CA GLY A 32 -5.63 -9.99 -3.77
C GLY A 32 -4.11 -9.85 -3.89
N LEU A 33 -3.51 -8.90 -3.17
CA LEU A 33 -2.06 -8.76 -3.06
C LEU A 33 -1.45 -10.01 -2.40
N TRP A 34 -0.42 -10.55 -3.05
CA TRP A 34 0.48 -11.55 -2.46
C TRP A 34 1.33 -10.95 -1.34
N PHE A 35 1.78 -9.70 -1.51
CA PHE A 35 2.76 -9.09 -0.61
C PHE A 35 2.07 -8.25 0.46
N PRO A 36 2.43 -8.42 1.75
CA PRO A 36 1.81 -7.68 2.83
C PRO A 36 2.35 -6.24 2.86
N ILE A 37 1.58 -5.31 2.31
CA ILE A 37 1.83 -3.87 2.48
C ILE A 37 1.43 -3.49 3.92
N PRO A 38 2.18 -2.64 4.64
CA PRO A 38 1.76 -2.12 5.94
C PRO A 38 0.34 -1.55 5.94
N GLY A 39 -0.36 -1.70 7.08
CA GLY A 39 -1.72 -1.19 7.22
C GLY A 39 -1.76 0.32 7.45
N PRO A 40 -2.94 0.96 7.32
CA PRO A 40 -3.14 2.38 7.62
C PRO A 40 -2.67 2.84 9.00
N ALA A 41 -2.67 1.95 10.00
CA ALA A 41 -2.14 2.26 11.34
C ALA A 41 -0.61 2.44 11.35
N ASP A 42 0.08 1.77 10.43
CA ASP A 42 1.55 1.71 10.35
C ASP A 42 2.12 2.76 9.39
N THR A 43 1.28 3.57 8.73
CA THR A 43 1.73 4.62 7.83
C THR A 43 2.12 5.89 8.58
N ILE A 44 2.96 6.74 7.97
CA ILE A 44 3.43 8.00 8.57
C ILE A 44 2.27 9.01 8.75
N ASP A 45 1.31 8.98 7.84
CA ASP A 45 0.16 9.87 7.76
C ASP A 45 -1.05 9.37 8.57
N GLN A 46 -1.16 8.07 8.85
CA GLN A 46 -2.29 7.45 9.55
C GLN A 46 -3.65 8.00 9.06
N ASP A 47 -4.41 8.65 9.94
CA ASP A 47 -5.59 9.46 9.59
C ASP A 47 -5.45 10.91 10.12
N LYS A 48 -4.24 11.47 10.01
CA LYS A 48 -3.95 12.85 10.41
C LYS A 48 -4.80 13.81 9.58
N GLY A 49 -5.58 14.64 10.27
CA GLY A 49 -6.48 15.61 9.62
C GLY A 49 -7.74 14.99 9.00
N GLY A 50 -8.03 13.71 9.24
CA GLY A 50 -9.29 13.08 8.81
C GLY A 50 -9.40 12.82 7.30
N VAL A 51 -8.29 12.91 6.56
CA VAL A 51 -8.29 12.68 5.11
C VAL A 51 -8.71 11.25 4.78
N ARG A 52 -8.19 10.26 5.51
CA ARG A 52 -8.52 8.86 5.30
C ARG A 52 -9.95 8.58 5.73
N SER A 53 -10.42 9.21 6.81
CA SER A 53 -11.85 9.22 7.19
C SER A 53 -12.75 9.70 6.04
N ALA A 54 -12.48 10.89 5.49
CA ALA A 54 -13.31 11.51 4.46
C ALA A 54 -13.32 10.71 3.16
N LEU A 55 -12.17 10.15 2.74
CA LEU A 55 -12.10 9.27 1.58
C LEU A 55 -12.81 7.94 1.83
N ALA A 56 -12.72 7.39 3.04
CA ALA A 56 -13.42 6.17 3.40
C ALA A 56 -14.96 6.35 3.43
N ASP A 57 -15.48 7.55 3.66
CA ASP A 57 -16.93 7.84 3.59
C ASP A 57 -17.49 7.62 2.18
N VAL A 58 -16.64 7.77 1.16
CA VAL A 58 -16.96 7.53 -0.25
C VAL A 58 -16.36 6.23 -0.78
N GLY A 59 -15.80 5.38 0.08
CA GLY A 59 -15.26 4.06 -0.31
C GLY A 59 -13.90 4.13 -1.03
N ILE A 60 -13.16 5.22 -0.86
CA ILE A 60 -11.80 5.37 -1.41
C ILE A 60 -10.78 4.98 -0.35
N GLY A 61 -9.90 4.04 -0.69
CA GLY A 61 -8.69 3.74 0.07
C GLY A 61 -7.46 4.28 -0.65
N TYR A 62 -6.38 4.50 0.10
CA TYR A 62 -5.08 4.82 -0.51
C TYR A 62 -3.92 4.32 0.34
N ILE A 63 -2.79 4.11 -0.33
CA ILE A 63 -1.49 3.93 0.27
C ILE A 63 -0.42 4.50 -0.65
N GLY A 64 0.55 5.20 -0.07
CA GLY A 64 1.70 5.71 -0.80
C GLY A 64 2.98 5.38 -0.05
N TRP A 65 4.06 5.21 -0.79
CA TRP A 65 5.39 5.04 -0.22
C TRP A 65 6.47 5.58 -1.15
N THR A 66 7.61 5.89 -0.56
CA THR A 66 8.81 6.28 -1.29
C THR A 66 9.91 5.27 -1.02
N HIS A 67 10.49 4.72 -2.08
CA HIS A 67 11.70 3.92 -2.02
C HIS A 67 12.88 4.79 -2.42
N ASN A 68 13.77 5.08 -1.47
CA ASN A 68 15.00 5.81 -1.72
C ASN A 68 16.19 4.85 -1.67
N SER A 69 17.15 5.01 -2.58
CA SER A 69 18.41 4.28 -2.53
C SER A 69 19.60 5.20 -2.75
N PHE A 70 20.71 4.87 -2.09
CA PHE A 70 22.00 5.53 -2.26
C PHE A 70 23.08 4.47 -2.38
N ALA A 71 23.89 4.57 -3.42
CA ALA A 71 25.01 3.68 -3.66
C ALA A 71 26.28 4.49 -3.88
N SER A 72 27.38 4.08 -3.26
CA SER A 72 28.70 4.70 -3.43
C SER A 72 29.80 3.70 -3.17
N ASN A 73 30.68 3.52 -4.15
CA ASN A 73 31.83 2.65 -4.06
C ASN A 73 32.95 3.34 -3.26
N GLN A 74 33.37 2.70 -2.16
CA GLN A 74 34.36 3.22 -1.23
C GLN A 74 35.80 2.79 -1.57
N LEU A 75 36.01 1.96 -2.60
CA LEU A 75 37.34 1.53 -2.98
C LEU A 75 38.16 2.68 -3.59
N PRO A 76 39.47 2.75 -3.30
CA PRO A 76 40.35 3.73 -3.92
C PRO A 76 40.24 3.66 -5.44
N HIS A 77 40.09 4.82 -6.08
CA HIS A 77 39.99 4.95 -7.54
C HIS A 77 38.79 4.25 -8.19
N ALA A 78 37.75 3.86 -7.44
CA ALA A 78 36.55 3.24 -8.01
C ALA A 78 35.82 4.11 -9.06
N ALA A 79 35.83 5.43 -8.86
CA ALA A 79 35.29 6.40 -9.81
C ALA A 79 36.14 6.57 -11.08
N ARG A 80 37.39 6.06 -11.08
CA ARG A 80 38.23 6.10 -12.29
C ARG A 80 37.71 5.06 -13.28
N SER A 81 37.07 5.55 -14.32
CA SER A 81 36.71 4.77 -15.49
C SER A 81 37.65 5.10 -16.63
N THR A 82 38.11 4.09 -17.38
CA THR A 82 38.82 4.30 -18.66
C THR A 82 37.86 4.72 -19.79
N ILE A 83 36.56 4.62 -19.54
CA ILE A 83 35.46 5.07 -20.40
C ILE A 83 34.86 6.31 -19.73
N ALA A 84 34.65 7.40 -20.46
CA ALA A 84 34.19 8.67 -19.88
C ALA A 84 32.82 8.61 -19.14
N ASN A 85 32.11 7.48 -19.21
CA ASN A 85 30.78 7.30 -18.64
C ASN A 85 30.80 6.35 -17.44
N GLN A 86 30.00 6.67 -16.43
CA GLN A 86 29.65 5.75 -15.35
C GLN A 86 29.06 4.45 -15.92
N LEU A 87 29.44 3.30 -15.36
CA LEU A 87 29.13 1.94 -15.84
C LEU A 87 28.11 1.20 -14.98
N TYR A 88 28.08 1.46 -13.67
CA TYR A 88 27.17 0.80 -12.73
C TYR A 88 26.76 1.74 -11.59
N MET A 89 25.71 1.34 -10.87
CA MET A 89 25.17 2.08 -9.72
C MET A 89 26.20 2.21 -8.62
N GLY A 90 26.49 3.45 -8.20
CA GLY A 90 27.43 3.73 -7.12
C GLY A 90 28.90 3.77 -7.53
N GLN A 91 29.26 3.58 -8.82
CA GLN A 91 30.64 3.85 -9.27
C GLN A 91 31.04 5.31 -8.99
N ASN A 92 30.15 6.24 -9.38
CA ASN A 92 30.06 7.55 -8.75
C ASN A 92 28.89 7.51 -7.76
N PRO A 93 28.90 8.31 -6.68
CA PRO A 93 27.75 8.41 -5.78
C PRO A 93 26.45 8.58 -6.57
N THR A 94 25.53 7.62 -6.40
CA THR A 94 24.28 7.58 -7.15
C THR A 94 23.12 7.54 -6.16
N PHE A 95 22.15 8.42 -6.39
CA PHE A 95 20.92 8.49 -5.62
C PHE A 95 19.73 8.18 -6.54
N ALA A 96 18.75 7.48 -5.98
CA ALA A 96 17.49 7.19 -6.65
C ALA A 96 16.31 7.32 -5.71
N SER A 97 15.17 7.75 -6.25
CA SER A 97 13.90 7.81 -5.55
C SER A 97 12.79 7.29 -6.45
N ALA A 98 11.94 6.42 -5.91
CA ALA A 98 10.72 5.95 -6.56
C ALA A 98 9.55 6.16 -5.61
N ASN A 99 8.61 7.01 -6.03
CA ASN A 99 7.39 7.34 -5.31
C ASN A 99 6.24 6.55 -5.92
N PHE A 100 5.45 5.89 -5.07
CA PHE A 100 4.30 5.09 -5.47
C PHE A 100 3.07 5.60 -4.74
N MET A 101 1.95 5.63 -5.45
CA MET A 101 0.63 5.89 -4.88
C MET A 101 -0.36 4.91 -5.47
N ILE A 102 -1.05 4.18 -4.60
CA ILE A 102 -2.14 3.29 -4.97
C ILE A 102 -3.43 3.84 -4.37
N VAL A 103 -4.46 3.94 -5.19
CA VAL A 103 -5.81 4.32 -4.81
C VAL A 103 -6.74 3.16 -5.14
N THR A 104 -7.62 2.85 -4.21
CA THR A 104 -8.63 1.80 -4.36
C THR A 104 -10.02 2.41 -4.28
N TYR A 105 -10.97 1.77 -4.94
CA TYR A 105 -12.37 2.14 -4.87
C TYR A 105 -13.24 0.91 -4.62
N ASP A 106 -13.98 0.94 -3.51
CA ASP A 106 -14.88 -0.16 -3.11
C ASP A 106 -16.21 -0.11 -3.87
N LEU A 107 -16.46 -1.16 -4.66
CA LEU A 107 -17.66 -1.29 -5.47
C LEU A 107 -18.81 -1.96 -4.71
N SER A 108 -18.60 -2.42 -3.47
CA SER A 108 -19.67 -2.97 -2.63
C SER A 108 -20.80 -1.97 -2.40
N ARG A 109 -20.47 -0.68 -2.45
CA ARG A 109 -21.41 0.46 -2.40
C ARG A 109 -22.42 0.47 -3.55
N PHE A 110 -22.14 -0.23 -4.65
CA PHE A 110 -23.02 -0.40 -5.81
C PHE A 110 -23.60 -1.82 -5.91
N GLY A 111 -23.50 -2.63 -4.85
CA GLY A 111 -24.00 -4.00 -4.82
C GLY A 111 -23.06 -5.04 -5.44
N ILE A 112 -21.85 -4.64 -5.85
CA ILE A 112 -20.83 -5.58 -6.33
C ILE A 112 -20.01 -6.07 -5.14
N ALA A 113 -20.44 -7.18 -4.54
CA ALA A 113 -19.81 -7.73 -3.34
C ALA A 113 -18.32 -8.03 -3.59
N ASP A 114 -17.47 -7.56 -2.67
CA ASP A 114 -16.00 -7.66 -2.73
C ASP A 114 -15.31 -7.02 -3.95
N GLY A 115 -16.06 -6.36 -4.84
CA GLY A 115 -15.54 -5.69 -6.03
C GLY A 115 -14.68 -4.47 -5.68
N GLN A 116 -13.56 -4.29 -6.37
CA GLN A 116 -12.66 -3.15 -6.16
C GLN A 116 -11.97 -2.73 -7.47
N ILE A 117 -11.86 -1.43 -7.69
CA ILE A 117 -10.97 -0.85 -8.71
C ILE A 117 -9.69 -0.41 -8.02
N VAL A 118 -8.55 -0.67 -8.64
CA VAL A 118 -7.22 -0.28 -8.15
C VAL A 118 -6.53 0.53 -9.24
N VAL A 119 -6.08 1.73 -8.88
CA VAL A 119 -5.31 2.61 -9.76
C VAL A 119 -4.02 2.97 -9.04
N GLY A 120 -2.89 2.75 -9.71
CA GLY A 120 -1.58 3.08 -9.20
C GLY A 120 -0.86 4.06 -10.11
N ALA A 121 -0.13 4.98 -9.51
CA ALA A 121 0.80 5.86 -10.18
C ALA A 121 2.19 5.76 -9.55
N GLU A 122 3.21 5.96 -10.38
CA GLU A 122 4.60 6.04 -9.94
C GLU A 122 5.30 7.28 -10.49
N GLN A 123 6.25 7.78 -9.72
CA GLN A 123 7.25 8.74 -10.16
C GLN A 123 8.63 8.24 -9.79
N GLN A 124 9.58 8.30 -10.71
CA GLN A 124 10.95 7.85 -10.50
C GLN A 124 11.95 8.94 -10.86
N TYR A 125 13.00 9.03 -10.07
CA TYR A 125 14.12 9.95 -10.23
C TYR A 125 15.44 9.24 -9.98
N TRP A 126 16.43 9.49 -10.84
CA TRP A 126 17.79 8.96 -10.70
C TRP A 126 18.84 10.02 -11.00
N THR A 127 19.94 10.08 -10.24
CA THR A 127 21.08 10.94 -10.59
C THR A 127 21.93 10.38 -11.74
N TRP A 128 21.66 9.14 -12.14
CA TRP A 128 22.28 8.46 -13.28
C TRP A 128 21.22 7.68 -14.05
N ASP A 129 21.02 8.06 -15.30
CA ASP A 129 19.86 7.75 -16.16
C ASP A 129 19.98 6.42 -16.93
N ARG A 130 21.07 5.67 -16.76
CA ARG A 130 21.27 4.39 -17.45
C ARG A 130 20.23 3.30 -17.16
N PRO A 131 19.62 3.21 -15.96
CA PRO A 131 18.45 2.33 -15.73
C PRO A 131 17.19 2.77 -16.48
N GLY A 132 17.15 4.02 -16.93
CA GLY A 132 16.01 4.64 -17.58
C GLY A 132 15.90 6.12 -17.22
N PRO A 133 15.24 6.93 -18.06
CA PRO A 133 14.98 8.33 -17.76
C PRO A 133 14.01 8.47 -16.57
N ASP A 134 14.02 9.65 -15.97
CA ASP A 134 12.99 10.05 -15.02
C ASP A 134 11.60 9.90 -15.65
N ARG A 135 10.66 9.34 -14.88
CA ARG A 135 9.32 9.02 -15.39
C ARG A 135 8.25 9.29 -14.36
N VAL A 136 7.09 9.69 -14.86
CA VAL A 136 5.82 9.76 -14.12
C VAL A 136 4.79 9.02 -14.96
N GLY A 137 4.04 8.10 -14.36
CA GLY A 137 3.06 7.34 -15.10
C GLY A 137 2.14 6.49 -14.24
N LEU A 138 1.17 5.86 -14.90
CA LEU A 138 0.35 4.83 -14.28
C LEU A 138 1.14 3.52 -14.23
N ASN A 139 1.24 2.91 -13.05
CA ASN A 139 1.88 1.61 -12.87
C ASN A 139 0.86 0.48 -12.64
N THR A 140 -0.40 0.80 -12.34
CA THR A 140 -1.44 -0.20 -12.08
C THR A 140 -2.81 0.31 -12.51
N LEU A 141 -3.55 -0.53 -13.22
CA LEU A 141 -4.98 -0.41 -13.42
C LEU A 141 -5.57 -1.82 -13.34
N ALA A 142 -6.31 -2.10 -12.27
CA ALA A 142 -6.84 -3.43 -12.01
C ALA A 142 -8.28 -3.40 -11.50
N TYR A 143 -8.98 -4.50 -11.76
CA TYR A 143 -10.29 -4.81 -11.20
C TYR A 143 -10.19 -6.11 -10.42
N TYR A 144 -10.56 -6.06 -9.14
CA TYR A 144 -10.58 -7.22 -8.26
C TYR A 144 -12.01 -7.64 -7.98
N GLN A 145 -12.26 -8.95 -8.05
CA GLN A 145 -13.54 -9.57 -7.72
C GLN A 145 -13.31 -10.99 -7.21
N THR A 146 -13.94 -11.36 -6.10
CA THR A 146 -14.02 -12.76 -5.70
C THR A 146 -15.20 -13.46 -6.37
N PHE A 147 -15.03 -14.74 -6.72
CA PHE A 147 -16.10 -15.59 -7.21
C PHE A 147 -16.45 -16.69 -6.18
N PHE A 148 -17.67 -17.21 -6.25
CA PHE A 148 -18.16 -18.35 -5.46
C PHE A 148 -17.96 -18.17 -3.94
N ASN A 149 -18.55 -17.12 -3.35
CA ASN A 149 -18.46 -16.84 -1.91
C ASN A 149 -17.02 -16.80 -1.36
N ARG A 150 -16.10 -16.11 -2.05
CA ARG A 150 -14.67 -16.00 -1.71
C ARG A 150 -13.84 -17.27 -1.85
N THR A 151 -14.39 -18.32 -2.48
CA THR A 151 -13.65 -19.58 -2.71
C THR A 151 -12.66 -19.46 -3.88
N LEU A 152 -12.89 -18.52 -4.81
CA LEU A 152 -12.02 -18.29 -5.96
C LEU A 152 -11.58 -16.82 -6.05
N VAL A 153 -10.27 -16.61 -6.09
CA VAL A 153 -9.63 -15.33 -6.38
C VAL A 153 -8.96 -15.45 -7.76
N PRO A 154 -9.37 -14.66 -8.77
CA PRO A 154 -8.69 -14.64 -10.06
C PRO A 154 -7.30 -14.02 -9.87
N GLY A 155 -6.25 -14.83 -10.05
CA GLY A 155 -4.87 -14.34 -10.01
C GLY A 155 -4.52 -13.64 -11.32
N ILE A 156 -4.10 -12.37 -11.25
CA ILE A 156 -3.39 -11.72 -12.35
C ILE A 156 -1.94 -12.23 -12.29
N ARG A 157 -1.57 -13.07 -13.26
CA ARG A 157 -0.16 -13.32 -13.55
C ARG A 157 0.34 -12.13 -14.35
N ALA A 158 1.24 -11.36 -13.77
CA ALA A 158 2.16 -10.55 -14.57
C ALA A 158 3.27 -11.50 -15.04
N GLU A 159 3.39 -11.67 -16.35
CA GLU A 159 4.59 -12.20 -16.99
C GLU A 159 5.72 -11.16 -16.97
#